data_AF-E0QR92-F1
#
_entry.id   AF-E0QR92-F1
#
_cell.length_a   1.000
_cell.length_b   1.000
_cell.length_c   1.000
_cell.angle_alpha   90.00
_cell.angle_beta   90.00
_cell.angle_gamma   90.00
#
_symmetry.space_group_name_H-M   'P 1'
#
loop_
_entity.id
_entity.type
_entity.pdbx_description
1 polymer ?
#
loop_
_entity_poly.entity_id
_entity_poly.type
_entity_poly.pdbx_seq_one_letter_code
_entity_poly.pdbx_strand_id
1 'polypeptide(L)'
;MSNAIAVRRVRLADMARKPREIRELDKALSAILKAIWIKSGLLQKDLGDEIGVSQDRISTVLRGLSPIGVGEADALCQALGLDLLPVLAAAEWMVYGQPPEGFTRQEQIDVAALFEAAARYRD
;
A
#
# COMPACT_ATOMS: atom_id res chain seq x y z
N MET A 1 30.78 -1.43 -9.92
CA MET A 1 30.21 -2.68 -10.47
C MET A 1 28.74 -2.69 -10.10
N SER A 2 27.85 -2.41 -11.06
CA SER A 2 26.41 -2.28 -10.81
C SER A 2 25.78 -3.67 -10.81
N ASN A 3 25.42 -4.17 -9.63
CA ASN A 3 24.72 -5.45 -9.51
C ASN A 3 23.22 -5.19 -9.68
N ALA A 4 22.79 -5.02 -10.93
CA ALA A 4 21.38 -4.93 -11.27
C ALA A 4 20.77 -6.33 -11.09
N ILE A 5 20.29 -6.63 -9.88
CA ILE A 5 19.32 -7.69 -9.70
C ILE A 5 18.13 -7.25 -10.55
N ALA A 6 17.94 -7.88 -11.71
CA ALA A 6 16.75 -7.72 -12.51
C ALA A 6 15.58 -8.20 -11.64
N VAL A 7 14.94 -7.28 -10.94
CA VAL A 7 13.71 -7.55 -10.20
C VAL A 7 12.68 -7.91 -11.26
N ARG A 8 12.48 -9.20 -11.44
CA ARG A 8 11.41 -9.73 -12.28
C ARG A 8 10.11 -9.15 -11.74
N ARG A 9 9.53 -8.16 -12.43
CA ARG A 9 8.13 -7.73 -12.19
C ARG A 9 7.25 -8.96 -12.41
N VAL A 10 6.94 -9.67 -11.33
CA VAL A 10 5.93 -10.72 -11.35
C VAL A 10 4.61 -10.03 -11.62
N ARG A 11 3.91 -10.41 -12.70
CA ARG A 11 2.54 -9.93 -12.92
C ARG A 11 1.67 -10.54 -11.83
N LEU A 12 0.99 -9.70 -11.05
CA LEU A 12 0.11 -10.15 -9.97
C LEU A 12 -1.02 -11.07 -10.47
N ALA A 13 -1.40 -10.92 -11.75
CA ALA A 13 -2.37 -11.77 -12.44
C ALA A 13 -2.09 -13.29 -12.35
N ASP A 14 -0.83 -13.69 -12.16
CA ASP A 14 -0.45 -15.12 -12.08
C ASP A 14 -0.62 -15.72 -10.67
N MET A 15 -1.01 -14.93 -9.67
CA MET A 15 -1.09 -15.35 -8.27
C MET A 15 -2.53 -15.72 -7.84
N ALA A 16 -3.03 -16.88 -8.26
CA ALA A 16 -4.26 -17.43 -7.69
C ALA A 16 -4.05 -17.81 -6.21
N ARG A 17 -4.50 -16.95 -5.27
CA ARG A 17 -4.41 -17.20 -3.83
C ARG A 17 -5.74 -17.70 -3.27
N LYS A 18 -5.66 -18.65 -2.31
CA LYS A 18 -6.81 -19.01 -1.47
C LYS A 18 -7.39 -17.75 -0.80
N PRO A 19 -8.72 -17.66 -0.58
CA PRO A 19 -9.32 -16.59 0.20
C PRO A 19 -8.61 -16.45 1.55
N ARG A 20 -8.22 -15.23 1.91
CA ARG A 20 -7.63 -14.91 3.22
C ARG A 20 -8.57 -13.98 3.98
N GLU A 21 -8.55 -14.08 5.30
CA GLU A 21 -9.24 -13.15 6.18
C GLU A 21 -8.66 -11.74 6.02
N ILE A 22 -9.52 -10.73 6.08
CA ILE A 22 -9.12 -9.31 6.10
C ILE A 22 -8.75 -8.97 7.54
N ARG A 23 -7.49 -8.61 7.77
CA ARG A 23 -6.99 -8.22 9.09
C ARG A 23 -7.00 -6.70 9.24
N GLU A 24 -6.83 -6.22 10.47
CA GLU A 24 -6.76 -4.78 10.75
C GLU A 24 -5.62 -4.08 10.00
N LEU A 25 -4.49 -4.77 9.79
CA LEU A 25 -3.39 -4.26 8.99
C LEU A 25 -3.77 -4.10 7.50
N ASP A 26 -4.57 -5.00 6.95
CA ASP A 26 -5.04 -4.91 5.56
C ASP A 26 -5.94 -3.67 5.38
N LYS A 27 -6.81 -3.38 6.36
CA LYS A 27 -7.64 -2.17 6.38
C LYS A 27 -6.81 -0.89 6.52
N ALA A 28 -5.84 -0.88 7.43
CA ALA A 28 -4.96 0.27 7.64
C ALA A 28 -4.14 0.58 6.38
N LEU A 29 -3.57 -0.44 5.73
CA LEU A 29 -2.88 -0.29 4.45
C LEU A 29 -3.80 0.28 3.37
N SER A 30 -5.03 -0.24 3.27
CA SER A 30 -6.02 0.22 2.30
C SER A 30 -6.38 1.69 2.52
N ALA A 31 -6.54 2.12 3.78
CA ALA A 31 -6.82 3.51 4.14
C ALA A 31 -5.69 4.46 3.71
N ILE A 32 -4.42 4.08 3.94
CA ILE A 32 -3.26 4.87 3.53
C ILE A 32 -3.18 4.96 2.00
N LEU A 33 -3.23 3.82 1.32
CA LEU A 33 -3.17 3.76 -0.14
C LEU A 33 -4.32 4.56 -0.77
N LYS A 34 -5.52 4.49 -0.21
CA LYS A 34 -6.68 5.29 -0.64
C LYS A 34 -6.45 6.78 -0.46
N ALA A 35 -5.93 7.20 0.70
CA ALA A 35 -5.64 8.60 0.98
C ALA A 35 -4.65 9.19 -0.02
N ILE A 36 -3.59 8.44 -0.35
CA ILE A 36 -2.58 8.89 -1.31
C ILE A 36 -3.10 8.84 -2.74
N TRP A 37 -3.82 7.77 -3.12
CA TRP A 37 -4.45 7.67 -4.42
C TRP A 37 -5.39 8.85 -4.70
N ILE A 38 -6.26 9.23 -3.76
CA ILE A 38 -7.16 10.38 -3.91
C ILE A 38 -6.37 11.67 -4.17
N LYS A 39 -5.24 11.87 -3.46
CA LYS A 39 -4.37 13.05 -3.66
C LYS A 39 -3.62 13.02 -4.99
N SER A 40 -3.29 11.84 -5.50
CA SER A 40 -2.55 11.69 -6.77
C SER A 40 -3.37 12.08 -7.99
N GLY A 41 -4.71 11.97 -7.92
CA GLY A 41 -5.61 12.20 -9.06
C GLY A 41 -5.56 11.11 -10.14
N LEU A 42 -4.81 10.03 -9.93
CA LEU A 42 -4.74 8.90 -10.87
C LEU A 42 -6.08 8.17 -10.97
N LEU A 43 -6.38 7.58 -12.13
CA LEU A 43 -7.54 6.71 -12.27
C LEU A 43 -7.20 5.32 -11.72
N GLN A 44 -8.17 4.64 -11.10
CA GLN A 44 -7.99 3.25 -10.65
C GLN A 44 -7.66 2.30 -11.80
N LYS A 45 -8.15 2.60 -13.00
CA LYS A 45 -7.83 1.85 -14.20
C LYS A 45 -6.33 1.93 -14.51
N ASP A 46 -5.76 3.13 -14.46
CA ASP A 46 -4.34 3.34 -14.78
C ASP A 46 -3.44 2.61 -13.76
N LEU A 47 -3.80 2.65 -12.47
CA LEU A 47 -3.13 1.85 -11.44
C LEU A 47 -3.22 0.34 -11.71
N GLY A 48 -4.40 -0.14 -12.11
CA GLY A 48 -4.62 -1.55 -12.46
C GLY A 48 -3.78 -1.99 -13.64
N ASP A 49 -3.79 -1.19 -14.71
CA ASP A 49 -3.00 -1.44 -15.92
C ASP A 49 -1.49 -1.45 -15.61
N GLU A 50 -1.02 -0.55 -14.74
CA GLU A 50 0.39 -0.47 -14.33
C GLU A 50 0.87 -1.71 -13.54
N ILE A 51 0.07 -2.18 -12.59
CA ILE A 51 0.46 -3.31 -11.71
C ILE A 51 -0.03 -4.68 -12.22
N GLY A 52 -0.80 -4.68 -13.32
CA GLY A 52 -1.31 -5.89 -13.97
C GLY A 52 -2.46 -6.56 -13.22
N VAL A 53 -3.41 -5.78 -12.72
CA VAL A 53 -4.67 -6.27 -12.12
C VAL A 53 -5.88 -5.50 -12.66
N SER A 54 -7.09 -6.02 -12.45
CA SER A 54 -8.32 -5.32 -12.90
C SER A 54 -8.58 -4.05 -12.08
N GLN A 55 -9.27 -3.07 -12.69
CA GLN A 55 -9.75 -1.89 -11.97
C GLN A 55 -10.66 -2.25 -10.78
N ASP A 56 -11.45 -3.32 -10.90
CA ASP A 56 -12.27 -3.85 -9.80
C ASP A 56 -11.43 -4.35 -8.63
N ARG A 57 -10.27 -4.96 -8.90
CA ARG A 57 -9.32 -5.37 -7.87
C ARG A 57 -8.79 -4.16 -7.13
N ILE A 58 -8.39 -3.11 -7.86
CA ILE A 58 -7.95 -1.83 -7.27
C ILE A 58 -9.04 -1.23 -6.39
N SER A 59 -10.27 -1.12 -6.92
CA SER A 59 -11.41 -0.57 -6.19
C SER A 59 -11.68 -1.34 -4.89
N THR A 60 -11.65 -2.67 -4.95
CA THR A 60 -11.92 -3.54 -3.79
C THR A 60 -10.82 -3.41 -2.73
N VAL A 61 -9.55 -3.40 -3.15
CA VAL A 61 -8.40 -3.22 -2.25
C VAL A 61 -8.42 -1.84 -1.61
N LEU A 62 -8.60 -0.76 -2.38
CA LEU A 62 -8.62 0.60 -1.82
C LEU A 62 -9.82 0.84 -0.88
N ARG A 63 -10.89 0.05 -0.99
CA ARG A 63 -12.02 0.06 -0.04
C ARG A 63 -11.80 -0.81 1.20
N GLY A 64 -10.67 -1.51 1.32
CA GLY A 64 -10.41 -2.43 2.43
C GLY A 64 -11.29 -3.68 2.43
N LEU A 65 -11.89 -4.02 1.27
CA LEU A 65 -12.82 -5.15 1.13
C LEU A 65 -12.11 -6.44 0.70
N SER A 66 -10.79 -6.43 0.60
CA SER A 66 -10.01 -7.62 0.28
C SER A 66 -8.63 -7.55 0.93
N PRO A 67 -8.08 -8.69 1.39
CA PRO A 67 -6.71 -8.74 1.87
C PRO A 67 -5.73 -8.31 0.78
N ILE A 68 -4.68 -7.61 1.19
CA ILE A 68 -3.61 -7.15 0.30
C ILE A 68 -2.35 -7.99 0.51
N GLY A 69 -1.79 -8.49 -0.58
CA GLY A 69 -0.51 -9.19 -0.52
C GLY A 69 0.67 -8.21 -0.39
N VAL A 70 1.77 -8.61 0.25
CA VAL A 70 2.99 -7.78 0.30
C VAL A 70 3.45 -7.33 -1.09
N GLY A 71 3.48 -8.22 -2.08
CA GLY A 71 3.86 -7.84 -3.45
C GLY A 71 2.85 -6.95 -4.18
N GLU A 72 1.56 -7.03 -3.82
CA GLU A 72 0.54 -6.13 -4.36
C GLU A 72 0.60 -4.76 -3.69
N ALA A 73 0.83 -4.73 -2.38
CA ALA A 73 1.07 -3.51 -1.63
C ALA A 73 2.32 -2.78 -2.14
N ASP A 74 3.42 -3.51 -2.37
CA ASP A 74 4.65 -2.97 -2.96
C ASP A 74 4.40 -2.36 -4.34
N ALA A 75 3.72 -3.09 -5.22
CA ALA A 75 3.40 -2.61 -6.56
C ALA A 75 2.51 -1.36 -6.54
N LEU A 76 1.49 -1.32 -5.67
CA LEU A 76 0.65 -0.14 -5.48
C LEU A 76 1.42 1.05 -4.90
N CYS A 77 2.33 0.82 -3.94
CA CYS A 77 3.19 1.87 -3.40
C CYS A 77 4.05 2.46 -4.51
N GLN A 78 4.71 1.62 -5.30
CA GLN A 78 5.56 2.08 -6.41
C GLN A 78 4.76 2.87 -7.46
N ALA A 79 3.57 2.40 -7.84
CA ALA A 79 2.68 3.12 -8.77
C ALA A 79 2.22 4.49 -8.22
N LEU A 80 2.18 4.64 -6.89
CA LEU A 80 1.87 5.89 -6.20
C LEU A 80 3.12 6.72 -5.85
N GLY A 81 4.32 6.29 -6.24
CA GLY A 81 5.58 6.96 -5.93
C GLY A 81 5.98 6.88 -4.46
N LEU A 82 5.60 5.81 -3.76
CA LEU A 82 5.89 5.56 -2.35
C LEU A 82 6.81 4.35 -2.17
N ASP A 83 7.57 4.37 -1.08
CA ASP A 83 8.23 3.18 -0.55
C ASP A 83 7.27 2.39 0.36
N LEU A 84 7.31 1.06 0.27
CA LEU A 84 6.42 0.19 1.06
C LEU A 84 6.70 0.29 2.57
N LEU A 85 7.96 0.45 2.98
CA LEU A 85 8.35 0.41 4.39
C LEU A 85 7.72 1.54 5.22
N PRO A 86 7.77 2.82 4.82
CA PRO A 86 7.03 3.89 5.50
C PRO A 86 5.51 3.67 5.55
N VAL A 87 4.93 3.10 4.48
CA VAL A 87 3.50 2.80 4.41
C VAL A 87 3.11 1.71 5.41
N LEU A 88 3.92 0.64 5.51
CA LEU A 88 3.73 -0.41 6.53
C LEU A 88 3.89 0.15 7.94
N ALA A 89 4.90 0.96 8.21
CA ALA A 89 5.12 1.59 9.51
C ALA A 89 3.94 2.48 9.94
N ALA A 90 3.38 3.28 9.02
CA ALA A 90 2.18 4.06 9.27
C ALA A 90 0.96 3.15 9.57
N ALA A 91 0.81 2.05 8.82
CA ALA A 91 -0.28 1.10 9.02
C ALA A 91 -0.18 0.40 10.38
N GLU A 92 1.02 -0.03 10.78
CA GLU A 92 1.29 -0.60 12.09
C GLU A 92 1.00 0.41 13.21
N TRP A 93 1.38 1.67 13.03
CA TRP A 93 1.03 2.72 13.99
C TRP A 93 -0.49 2.88 14.15
N MET A 94 -1.26 2.85 13.06
CA MET A 94 -2.73 2.90 13.13
C MET A 94 -3.33 1.71 13.91
N VAL A 95 -2.74 0.52 13.78
CA VAL A 95 -3.26 -0.71 14.40
C VAL A 95 -2.82 -0.86 15.85
N TYR A 96 -1.55 -0.59 16.14
CA TYR A 96 -0.93 -0.87 17.45
C TYR A 96 -0.77 0.38 18.34
N GLY A 97 -0.99 1.58 17.79
CA GLY A 97 -0.98 2.83 18.54
C GLY A 97 0.41 3.35 18.93
N GLN A 98 1.46 2.75 18.38
CA GLN A 98 2.85 3.12 18.66
C GLN A 98 3.52 3.66 17.40
N PRO A 99 4.21 4.83 17.47
CA PRO A 99 5.00 5.31 16.34
C PRO A 99 6.16 4.34 16.06
N PRO A 100 6.62 4.25 14.81
CA PRO A 100 7.66 3.31 14.45
C PRO A 100 9.02 3.67 15.07
N GLU A 101 9.75 2.65 15.51
CA GLU A 101 11.12 2.77 16.01
C GLU A 101 12.15 2.53 14.89
N GLY A 102 13.39 2.99 15.09
CA GLY A 102 14.50 2.72 14.17
C GLY A 102 14.54 3.57 12.90
N PHE A 103 13.59 4.50 12.72
CA PHE A 103 13.57 5.46 11.63
C PHE A 103 14.36 6.72 11.97
N THR A 104 15.01 7.32 10.96
CA THR A 104 15.57 8.66 11.06
C THR A 104 14.48 9.69 11.33
N ARG A 105 14.88 10.89 11.77
CA ARG A 105 13.93 11.98 12.02
C ARG A 105 13.08 12.33 10.79
N GLN A 106 13.67 12.31 9.59
CA GLN A 106 12.93 12.63 8.36
C GLN A 106 11.91 11.54 8.05
N GLU A 107 12.31 10.27 8.12
CA GLU A 107 11.37 9.18 7.84
C GLU A 107 10.24 9.11 8.88
N GLN A 108 10.49 9.48 10.14
CA GLN A 108 9.42 9.60 11.14
C GLN A 108 8.39 10.67 10.75
N ILE A 109 8.83 11.80 10.17
CA ILE A 109 7.95 12.85 9.64
C ILE A 109 7.13 12.30 8.47
N ASP A 110 7.77 11.56 7.57
CA ASP A 110 7.11 10.98 6.39
C ASP A 110 6.06 9.94 6.81
N VAL A 111 6.38 9.07 7.77
CA VAL A 111 5.43 8.11 8.35
C VAL A 111 4.27 8.82 9.05
N ALA A 112 4.53 9.86 9.84
CA ALA A 112 3.48 10.64 10.48
C ALA A 112 2.55 11.28 9.45
N ALA A 113 3.08 11.82 8.34
CA ALA A 113 2.27 12.39 7.28
C ALA A 113 1.36 11.34 6.60
N LEU A 114 1.83 10.11 6.42
CA LEU A 114 1.03 8.99 5.92
C LEU A 114 -0.08 8.60 6.90
N PHE A 115 0.25 8.47 8.19
CA PHE A 115 -0.69 8.18 9.27
C PHE A 115 -1.82 9.23 9.32
N GLU A 116 -1.48 10.51 9.34
CA GLU A 116 -2.43 11.62 9.41
C GLU A 116 -3.31 11.70 8.14
N ALA A 117 -2.74 11.40 6.97
CA ALA A 117 -3.51 11.35 5.73
C ALA A 117 -4.57 10.24 5.75
N ALA A 118 -4.26 9.10 6.36
CA ALA A 118 -5.11 7.91 6.40
C ALA A 118 -6.16 7.92 7.51
N ALA A 119 -5.96 8.71 8.58
CA ALA A 119 -6.87 8.78 9.73
C ALA A 119 -8.34 9.06 9.35
N ARG A 120 -8.57 9.73 8.20
CA ARG A 120 -9.90 10.08 7.69
C ARG A 120 -10.59 8.97 6.89
N TYR A 121 -9.92 7.84 6.66
CA TYR A 121 -10.37 6.77 5.75
C TYR A 121 -10.42 5.40 6.41
N ARG A 122 -10.36 5.34 7.75
CA ARG A 122 -10.34 4.10 8.52
C ARG A 122 -11.73 3.48 8.76
N ASP A 123 -12.80 4.24 8.50
CA ASP A 123 -14.20 3.82 8.74
C ASP A 123 -14.76 2.90 7.65
#